data_AF-A0A800IL30-F1
#
_entry.id   AF-A0A800IL30-F1
#
_cell.length_a   1.000
_cell.length_b   1.000
_cell.length_c   1.000
_cell.angle_alpha   90.00
_cell.angle_beta   90.00
_cell.angle_gamma   90.00
#
_symmetry.space_group_name_H-M   'P 1'
#
loop_
_entity.id
_entity.type
_entity.pdbx_description
1 polymer ?
#
loop_
_entity_poly.entity_id
_entity_poly.type
_entity_poly.pdbx_seq_one_letter_code
_entity_poly.pdbx_strand_id
1 'polypeptide(L)' 'MELINIQFVVNAVLFAVVGMVIFWTSFIILDKILPYSLWHELLEEHNTALAILIGSIALGICIIIAAAIHG' A
#
# COMPACT_ATOMS: atom_id res chain seq x y z
N MET A 1 -28.54 -2.26 -22.51
CA MET A 1 -27.97 -1.70 -21.27
C MET A 1 -27.24 -2.85 -20.57
N GLU A 2 -26.07 -3.23 -21.10
CA GLU A 2 -25.16 -4.17 -20.42
C GLU A 2 -24.47 -3.37 -19.32
N LEU A 3 -25.07 -3.32 -18.13
CA LEU A 3 -24.61 -2.49 -17.01
C LEU A 3 -23.28 -2.96 -16.43
N ILE A 4 -22.87 -4.20 -16.73
CA ILE A 4 -21.64 -4.80 -16.23
C ILE A 4 -20.95 -5.50 -17.39
N ASN A 5 -19.88 -4.90 -17.90
CA ASN A 5 -18.97 -5.60 -18.81
C ASN A 5 -17.94 -6.36 -17.96
N ILE A 6 -17.99 -7.69 -18.05
CA ILE A 6 -17.10 -8.60 -17.30
C ILE A 6 -15.61 -8.27 -17.53
N GLN A 7 -15.24 -7.75 -18.71
CA GLN A 7 -13.86 -7.39 -19.04
C GLN A 7 -13.36 -6.22 -18.17
N PHE A 8 -14.21 -5.23 -17.89
CA PHE A 8 -13.82 -4.11 -17.03
C PHE A 8 -13.64 -4.55 -15.58
N VAL A 9 -14.49 -5.46 -15.10
CA VAL A 9 -14.37 -6.03 -13.76
C VAL A 9 -13.07 -6.82 -13.61
N VAL A 10 -12.75 -7.67 -14.59
CA VAL A 10 -11.51 -8.45 -14.60
C VAL A 10 -10.27 -7.55 -14.61
N ASN A 11 -10.25 -6.52 -15.45
CA ASN A 11 -9.14 -5.57 -15.50
C ASN A 11 -8.98 -4.82 -14.16
N ALA A 12 -10.09 -4.33 -13.58
CA ALA A 12 -10.04 -3.63 -12.29
C ALA A 12 -9.49 -4.52 -11.17
N VAL A 13 -9.90 -5.78 -11.10
CA VAL A 13 -9.39 -6.74 -10.11
C VAL A 13 -7.90 -7.00 -10.33
N LEU A 14 -7.46 -7.21 -11.57
CA LEU A 14 -6.05 -7.45 -11.88
C LEU A 14 -5.17 -6.27 -11.44
N PHE A 15 -5.54 -5.05 -11.80
CA PHE A 15 -4.77 -3.86 -11.40
C PHE A 15 -4.79 -3.62 -9.88
N ALA A 16 -5.91 -3.88 -9.21
CA ALA A 16 -5.99 -3.80 -7.75
C ALA A 16 -5.06 -4.81 -7.07
N VAL A 17 -5.00 -6.05 -7.56
CA VAL A 17 -4.09 -7.09 -7.04
C VAL A 17 -2.64 -6.68 -7.27
N VAL A 18 -2.29 -6.18 -8.45
CA VAL A 18 -0.93 -5.68 -8.75
C VAL A 18 -0.55 -4.56 -7.78
N GLY A 19 -1.42 -3.57 -7.59
CA GLY A 19 -1.19 -2.47 -6.65
C GLY A 19 -1.00 -2.97 -5.21
N MET A 20 -1.81 -3.93 -4.77
CA MET A 20 -1.69 -4.54 -3.44
C MET A 20 -0.34 -5.24 -3.23
N VAL A 21 0.12 -6.01 -4.23
CA VAL A 21 1.40 -6.72 -4.17
C VAL A 21 2.56 -5.73 -4.08
N ILE A 22 2.53 -4.65 -4.88
CA ILE A 22 3.54 -3.59 -4.83
C ILE A 22 3.55 -2.92 -3.45
N PHE A 23 2.38 -2.52 -2.95
CA PHE A 23 2.23 -1.89 -1.65
C PHE A 23 2.81 -2.77 -0.52
N TRP A 24 2.49 -4.06 -0.51
CA TRP A 24 2.96 -4.97 0.52
C TRP A 24 4.49 -5.17 0.45
N THR A 25 5.02 -5.26 -0.76
CA THR A 25 6.47 -5.33 -0.99
C THR A 25 7.17 -4.06 -0.50
N SER A 26 6.60 -2.88 -0.77
CA SER A 26 7.12 -1.61 -0.25
C SER A 26 7.12 -1.57 1.27
N PHE A 27 6.10 -2.10 1.94
CA PHE A 27 6.07 -2.19 3.40
C PHE A 27 7.19 -3.06 3.96
N ILE A 28 7.46 -4.22 3.34
CA ILE A 28 8.57 -5.10 3.73
C ILE A 28 9.92 -4.42 3.52
N ILE A 29 10.06 -3.64 2.43
CA ILE A 29 11.27 -2.87 2.17
C ILE A 29 11.46 -1.78 3.23
N LEU A 30 10.39 -1.06 3.60
CA LEU A 30 10.45 -0.04 4.64
C LEU A 30 10.85 -0.61 6.00
N ASP A 31 10.28 -1.74 6.40
CA ASP A 31 10.63 -2.43 7.65
C ASP A 31 12.10 -2.83 7.69
N LYS A 32 12.70 -3.16 6.54
CA LYS A 32 14.14 -3.46 6.45
C LYS A 32 15.05 -2.24 6.41
N ILE A 33 14.58 -1.12 5.87
CA ILE A 33 15.37 0.12 5.78
C ILE A 33 15.39 0.84 7.12
N LEU A 34 14.27 0.80 7.85
CA LEU A 34 14.18 1.42 9.16
C LEU A 34 15.02 0.61 10.16
N PRO A 35 15.87 1.27 10.97
CA PRO A 35 16.73 0.58 11.93
C PRO A 35 15.96 0.03 13.15
N TYR A 36 14.66 0.28 13.19
CA TYR A 36 13.75 -0.10 14.26
C TYR A 36 12.76 -1.15 13.74
N SER A 37 12.36 -2.10 14.58
CA SER A 37 11.31 -3.04 14.22
C SER A 37 9.96 -2.31 14.28
N LEU A 38 9.32 -2.13 13.13
CA LEU A 38 8.03 -1.43 13.07
C LEU A 38 6.99 -2.08 13.98
N TRP A 39 6.98 -3.41 14.00
CA TRP A 39 6.06 -4.19 14.82
C TRP A 39 6.28 -3.98 16.31
N HIS A 40 7.54 -3.97 16.77
CA HIS A 40 7.87 -3.71 18.18
C HIS A 40 7.48 -2.29 18.58
N GLU A 41 7.86 -1.28 17.78
CA GLU A 41 7.55 0.12 18.11
C GLU A 41 6.05 0.44 18.10
N LEU A 42 5.28 -0.18 17.20
CA LEU A 42 3.83 0.04 17.12
C LEU A 42 3.06 -0.70 18.23
N LEU A 43 3.44 -1.95 18.53
CA LEU A 43 2.68 -2.81 19.44
C LEU A 43 3.11 -2.70 20.90
N GLU A 44 4.42 -2.54 21.17
CA GLU A 44 4.95 -2.54 22.54
C GLU A 44 5.18 -1.11 23.04
N GLU A 45 5.88 -0.28 22.25
CA GLU A 45 6.20 1.11 22.63
C GLU A 45 5.05 2.10 22.34
N HIS A 46 4.04 1.67 21.57
CA HIS A 46 2.91 2.50 21.15
C HIS A 46 3.33 3.87 20.56
N ASN A 47 4.40 3.87 19.75
CA ASN A 47 4.97 5.09 19.19
C ASN A 47 4.05 5.69 18.11
N THR A 48 3.19 6.63 18.54
CA THR A 48 2.23 7.31 17.65
C THR A 48 2.89 8.14 16.56
N ALA A 49 4.06 8.72 16.82
CA ALA A 49 4.81 9.48 15.82
C ALA A 49 5.27 8.57 14.67
N LEU A 50 5.76 7.37 15.00
CA LEU A 50 6.15 6.38 14.00
C LEU A 50 4.92 5.86 13.22
N ALA A 51 3.80 5.61 13.91
CA ALA A 51 2.56 5.19 13.26
C ALA A 51 2.06 6.23 12.23
N ILE A 52 2.10 7.52 12.58
CA ILE A 52 1.74 8.61 11.67
C ILE A 52 2.70 8.68 10.48
N LEU A 53 4.01 8.54 10.72
CA LEU A 53 5.02 8.54 9.66
C LEU A 53 4.79 7.40 8.65
N ILE A 54 4.63 6.16 9.14
CA ILE A 54 4.38 4.99 8.31
C ILE A 54 3.06 5.14 7.55
N GLY A 55 2.01 5.61 8.22
CA GLY A 55 0.72 5.88 7.58
C GLY A 55 0.85 6.90 6.44
N SER A 56 1.65 7.94 6.64
CA SER A 56 1.91 8.97 5.62
C SER A 56 2.69 8.41 4.43
N ILE A 57 3.70 7.58 4.68
CA ILE A 57 4.48 6.90 3.64
C ILE A 57 3.59 5.92 2.87
N ALA A 58 2.76 5.14 3.56
CA ALA A 58 1.81 4.22 2.96
C ALA A 58 0.83 4.95 2.02
N LEU A 59 0.30 6.10 2.44
CA LEU A 59 -0.54 6.95 1.59
C LEU A 59 0.21 7.45 0.36
N GLY A 60 1.46 7.90 0.52
CA GLY A 60 2.31 8.30 -0.60
C GLY A 60 2.50 7.19 -1.63
N ILE A 61 2.78 5.96 -1.17
CA ILE A 61 2.93 4.78 -2.04
C ILE A 61 1.63 4.50 -2.79
N CYS A 62 0.48 4.51 -2.10
CA CYS A 62 -0.82 4.32 -2.74
C CYS A 62 -1.11 5.36 -3.83
N ILE A 63 -0.74 6.62 -3.61
CA ILE A 63 -0.92 7.70 -4.61
C ILE A 63 -0.04 7.46 -5.84
N ILE A 64 1.23 7.07 -5.63
CA ILE A 64 2.16 6.75 -6.73
C ILE A 64 1.63 5.56 -7.56
N ILE A 65 1.15 4.51 -6.90
CA ILE A 65 0.55 3.34 -7.56
C ILE A 65 -0.70 3.75 -8.35
N ALA A 66 -1.58 4.55 -7.75
CA ALA A 66 -2.78 5.03 -8.42
C ALA A 66 -2.44 5.86 -9.66
N ALA A 67 -1.46 6.75 -9.57
CA ALA A 67 -0.98 7.54 -10.71
C ALA A 67 -0.36 6.67 -11.80
N ALA A 68 0.38 5.61 -11.44
CA ALA A 68 0.99 4.69 -12.40
C ALA A 68 -0.04 3.80 -13.12
N ILE A 69 -1.15 3.44 -12.47
CA ILE A 69 -2.22 2.62 -13.07
C ILE A 69 -3.13 3.45 -13.99
N HIS A 70 -3.36 4.73 -13.66
CA HIS A 70 -4.22 5.63 -14.45
C HIS A 70 -3.45 6.46 -15.50
N GLY A 71 -2.11 6.39 -15.50
CA GLY A 71 -1.23 7.11 -16.41
C GLY A 71 -1.01 6.43 -17.75
#